data_AF-A0A8D8CNY6-F1
#
_entry.id   AF-A0A8D8CNY6-F1
#
_cell.length_a   1.000
_cell.length_b   1.000
_cell.length_c   1.000
_cell.angle_alpha   90.00
_cell.angle_beta   90.00
_cell.angle_gamma   90.00
#
_symmetry.space_group_name_H-M   'P 1'
#
loop_
_entity.id
_entity.type
_entity.pdbx_description
1 polymer ?
#
loop_
_entity_poly.entity_id
_entity_poly.type
_entity_poly.pdbx_seq_one_letter_code
_entity_poly.pdbx_strand_id
1 'polypeptide(L)'
;MTEQSVKMSRKDWRKLFKKNRRKRHRQKVAQERDRLAQQAEQVKLANLNYVAYLREKDQLEREAAMREEERSRYEHALWLDREREARVAFEKLRKKREEEQRKQDEERERIRKEFEELERKAREAKEEKQRLLEELRRRQLERERLMAEYLAGIDDHLEGLGQMVDTRPGANACGFFGKIGVCRYGIRCSSNHPTPGLSQLLLIPNFFAHPALDDRNNPEYGTDSGIEF
;
A
#
# COMPACT_ATOMS: atom_id res chain seq x y z
N MET A 1 -34.66 48.90 45.33
CA MET A 1 -34.66 48.72 43.85
C MET A 1 -36.02 49.14 43.35
N THR A 2 -36.04 50.12 42.46
CA THR A 2 -37.20 50.93 42.03
C THR A 2 -38.21 50.10 41.22
N GLU A 3 -39.41 49.86 41.76
CA GLU A 3 -40.55 49.43 40.95
C GLU A 3 -40.99 50.61 40.06
N GLN A 4 -40.52 50.60 38.81
CA GLN A 4 -41.02 51.51 37.78
C GLN A 4 -42.52 51.23 37.60
N SER A 5 -43.37 52.17 38.02
CA SER A 5 -44.81 52.15 37.74
C SER A 5 -45.03 52.30 36.24
N VAL A 6 -45.06 51.19 35.52
CA VAL A 6 -45.43 51.13 34.10
C VAL A 6 -46.87 51.64 33.97
N LYS A 7 -47.05 52.82 33.36
CA LYS A 7 -48.38 53.37 33.04
C LYS A 7 -49.04 52.48 31.98
N MET A 8 -49.75 51.44 32.42
CA MET A 8 -50.50 50.56 31.54
C MET A 8 -51.69 51.30 30.92
N SER A 9 -51.87 51.15 29.61
CA SER A 9 -53.07 51.65 28.92
C SER A 9 -54.33 51.07 29.56
N ARG A 10 -55.41 51.87 29.62
CA ARG A 10 -56.72 51.45 30.16
C ARG A 10 -57.22 50.15 29.53
N LYS A 11 -56.86 49.89 28.26
CA LYS A 11 -57.17 48.66 27.53
C LYS A 11 -56.44 47.45 28.11
N ASP A 12 -55.15 47.59 28.44
CA ASP A 12 -54.32 46.52 29.00
C ASP A 12 -54.65 46.25 30.47
N TRP A 13 -54.94 47.29 31.27
CA TRP A 13 -55.44 47.13 32.63
C TRP A 13 -56.78 46.36 32.66
N ARG A 14 -57.71 46.68 31.76
CA ARG A 14 -58.97 45.93 31.60
C ARG A 14 -58.73 44.48 31.17
N LYS A 15 -57.76 44.22 30.29
CA LYS A 15 -57.38 42.86 29.86
C LYS A 15 -56.82 42.04 31.03
N LEU A 16 -55.92 42.63 31.83
CA LEU A 16 -55.35 42.03 33.03
C LEU A 16 -56.41 41.77 34.11
N PHE A 17 -57.30 42.74 34.36
CA PHE A 17 -58.42 42.58 35.28
C PHE A 17 -59.35 41.43 34.87
N LYS A 18 -59.76 41.37 33.59
CA LYS A 18 -60.57 40.25 33.07
C LYS A 18 -59.81 38.91 33.15
N LYS A 19 -58.49 38.90 32.92
CA LYS A 19 -57.63 37.71 33.08
C LYS A 19 -57.61 37.24 34.54
N ASN A 20 -57.39 38.15 35.49
CA ASN A 20 -57.37 37.84 36.93
C ASN A 20 -58.75 37.43 37.45
N ARG A 21 -59.83 38.06 36.98
CA ARG A 21 -61.20 37.66 37.29
C ARG A 21 -61.50 36.24 36.80
N ARG A 22 -61.13 35.92 35.56
CA ARG A 22 -61.25 34.56 35.00
C ARG A 22 -60.39 33.55 35.76
N LYS A 23 -59.18 33.93 36.17
CA LYS A 23 -58.31 33.09 37.01
C LYS A 23 -58.97 32.78 38.36
N ARG A 24 -59.46 33.80 39.07
CA ARG A 24 -60.17 33.63 40.35
C ARG A 24 -61.42 32.76 40.21
N HIS A 25 -62.19 32.96 39.14
CA HIS A 25 -63.36 32.12 38.85
C HIS A 25 -62.96 30.66 38.62
N ARG A 26 -61.95 30.39 37.78
CA ARG A 26 -61.44 29.02 37.57
C ARG A 26 -60.90 28.39 38.85
N GLN A 27 -60.23 29.17 39.69
CA GLN A 27 -59.72 28.70 40.99
C GLN A 27 -60.86 28.30 41.93
N LYS A 28 -61.91 29.12 42.05
CA LYS A 28 -63.08 28.78 42.87
C LYS A 28 -63.79 27.52 42.37
N VAL A 29 -63.96 27.39 41.05
CA VAL A 29 -64.57 26.19 40.45
C VAL A 29 -63.70 24.94 40.68
N ALA A 30 -62.37 25.05 40.55
CA ALA A 30 -61.46 23.96 40.83
C ALA A 30 -61.50 23.55 42.32
N GLN A 31 -61.49 24.51 43.23
CA GLN A 31 -61.59 24.26 44.67
C GLN A 31 -62.88 23.53 45.04
N GLU A 32 -64.01 23.95 44.49
CA GLU A 32 -65.29 23.29 44.77
C GLU A 32 -65.34 21.89 44.15
N ARG A 33 -64.80 21.70 42.94
CA ARG A 33 -64.67 20.38 42.32
C ARG A 33 -63.82 19.44 43.18
N ASP A 34 -62.65 19.91 43.62
CA ASP A 34 -61.73 19.11 44.41
C ASP A 34 -62.33 18.79 45.80
N ARG A 35 -63.07 19.73 46.40
CA ARG A 35 -63.85 19.51 47.63
C ARG A 35 -64.93 18.45 47.46
N LEU A 36 -65.73 18.51 46.39
CA LEU A 36 -66.76 17.51 46.10
C LEU A 36 -66.14 16.12 45.85
N ALA A 37 -64.99 16.08 45.17
CA ALA A 37 -64.24 14.84 44.97
C ALA A 37 -63.77 14.23 46.31
N GLN A 38 -63.22 15.05 47.22
CA GLN A 38 -62.83 14.61 48.57
C GLN A 38 -64.01 14.08 49.38
N GLN A 39 -65.17 14.75 49.32
CA GLN A 39 -66.38 14.28 50.01
C GLN A 39 -66.84 12.93 49.44
N ALA A 40 -66.85 12.77 48.12
CA ALA A 40 -67.18 11.50 47.47
C ALA A 40 -66.18 10.39 47.84
N GLU A 41 -64.90 10.72 47.99
CA GLU A 41 -63.86 9.77 48.45
C GLU A 41 -64.04 9.38 49.91
N GLN A 42 -64.37 10.32 50.80
CA GLN A 42 -64.69 10.02 52.20
C GLN A 42 -65.89 9.08 52.34
N VAL A 43 -66.94 9.28 51.54
CA VAL A 43 -68.10 8.37 51.51
C VAL A 43 -67.70 6.95 51.09
N LYS A 44 -66.78 6.81 50.12
CA LYS A 44 -66.25 5.50 49.72
C LYS A 44 -65.42 4.87 50.84
N LEU A 45 -64.51 5.63 51.47
CA LEU A 45 -63.66 5.17 52.57
C LEU A 45 -64.44 4.84 53.86
N ALA A 46 -65.61 5.42 54.07
CA ALA A 46 -66.51 5.05 55.17
C ALA A 46 -67.10 3.65 54.99
N ASN A 47 -67.12 3.11 53.77
CA ASN A 47 -67.58 1.75 53.49
C ASN A 47 -66.49 0.72 53.81
N LEU A 48 -66.74 -0.14 54.80
CA LEU A 48 -65.81 -1.17 55.27
C LEU A 48 -65.38 -2.16 54.17
N ASN A 49 -66.29 -2.54 53.26
CA ASN A 49 -65.98 -3.45 52.16
C ASN A 49 -65.03 -2.81 51.15
N TYR A 50 -65.16 -1.51 50.91
CA TYR A 50 -64.26 -0.75 50.03
C TYR A 50 -62.86 -0.64 50.64
N VAL A 51 -62.77 -0.40 51.95
CA VAL A 51 -61.48 -0.39 52.68
C VAL A 51 -60.82 -1.77 52.67
N ALA A 52 -61.57 -2.85 52.84
CA ALA A 52 -61.07 -4.22 52.75
C ALA A 52 -60.52 -4.53 51.33
N TYR A 53 -61.27 -4.17 50.29
CA TYR A 53 -60.84 -4.30 48.90
C TYR A 53 -59.53 -3.54 48.60
N LEU A 54 -59.38 -2.32 49.12
CA LEU A 54 -58.14 -1.55 48.96
C LEU A 54 -56.93 -2.23 49.62
N ARG A 55 -57.12 -2.86 50.78
CA ARG A 55 -56.05 -3.61 51.47
C ARG A 55 -55.64 -4.86 50.69
N GLU A 56 -56.62 -5.61 50.20
CA GLU A 56 -56.37 -6.79 49.36
C GLU A 56 -55.64 -6.40 48.06
N LYS A 57 -56.07 -5.31 47.44
CA LYS A 57 -55.42 -4.74 46.25
C LYS A 57 -53.97 -4.33 46.53
N ASP A 58 -53.72 -3.58 47.61
CA ASP A 58 -52.38 -3.16 48.02
C ASP A 58 -51.48 -4.36 48.35
N GLN A 59 -52.03 -5.41 48.97
CA GLN A 59 -51.30 -6.65 49.22
C GLN A 59 -50.90 -7.34 47.90
N LEU A 60 -51.84 -7.50 46.95
CA LEU A 60 -51.54 -8.09 45.65
C LEU A 60 -50.53 -7.27 44.85
N GLU A 61 -50.61 -5.94 44.90
CA GLU A 61 -49.66 -5.02 44.27
C GLU A 61 -48.24 -5.17 44.87
N ARG A 62 -48.14 -5.28 46.20
CA ARG A 62 -46.84 -5.51 46.88
C ARG A 62 -46.25 -6.86 46.53
N GLU A 63 -47.05 -7.91 46.53
CA GLU A 63 -46.58 -9.24 46.14
C GLU A 63 -46.16 -9.28 44.66
N ALA A 64 -46.89 -8.60 43.78
CA ALA A 64 -46.50 -8.47 42.37
C ALA A 64 -45.19 -7.69 42.22
N ALA A 65 -45.01 -6.58 42.94
CA ALA A 65 -43.79 -5.79 42.94
C ALA A 65 -42.58 -6.60 43.43
N MET A 66 -42.74 -7.40 44.49
CA MET A 66 -41.68 -8.30 44.97
C MET A 66 -41.28 -9.34 43.92
N ARG A 67 -42.27 -9.99 43.26
CA ARG A 67 -42.00 -10.96 42.19
C ARG A 67 -41.31 -10.32 40.98
N GLU A 68 -41.67 -9.08 40.65
CA GLU A 68 -41.03 -8.31 39.58
C GLU A 68 -39.59 -7.92 39.95
N GLU A 69 -39.35 -7.54 41.20
CA GLU A 69 -38.02 -7.23 41.71
C GLU A 69 -37.12 -8.48 41.71
N GLU A 70 -37.61 -9.63 42.16
CA GLU A 70 -36.88 -10.90 42.11
C GLU A 70 -36.52 -11.30 40.68
N ARG A 71 -37.47 -11.17 39.75
CA ARG A 71 -37.22 -11.41 38.32
C ARG A 71 -36.14 -10.47 37.78
N SER A 72 -36.25 -9.18 38.08
CA SER A 72 -35.30 -8.16 37.65
C SER A 72 -33.89 -8.43 38.22
N ARG A 73 -33.80 -8.84 39.49
CA ARG A 73 -32.54 -9.22 40.13
C ARG A 73 -31.92 -10.44 39.46
N TYR A 74 -32.72 -11.47 39.16
CA TYR A 74 -32.26 -12.67 38.48
C TYR A 74 -31.79 -12.39 37.05
N GLU A 75 -32.56 -11.62 36.28
CA GLU A 75 -32.19 -11.21 34.91
C GLU A 75 -30.93 -10.34 34.89
N HIS A 76 -30.80 -9.41 35.86
CA HIS A 76 -29.60 -8.60 36.01
C HIS A 76 -28.36 -9.45 36.35
N ALA A 77 -28.50 -10.47 37.22
CA ALA A 77 -27.41 -11.39 37.53
C ALA A 77 -26.95 -12.17 36.28
N LEU A 78 -27.91 -12.72 35.51
CA LEU A 78 -27.63 -13.40 34.23
C LEU A 78 -26.97 -12.47 33.21
N TRP A 79 -27.40 -11.20 33.15
CA TRP A 79 -26.78 -10.21 32.28
C TRP A 79 -25.32 -9.94 32.68
N LEU A 80 -25.03 -9.81 33.99
CA LEU A 80 -23.66 -9.63 34.48
C LEU A 80 -22.75 -10.82 34.16
N ASP A 81 -23.27 -12.05 34.24
CA ASP A 81 -22.53 -13.25 33.83
C ASP A 81 -22.16 -13.20 32.34
N ARG A 82 -23.14 -12.90 31.48
CA ARG A 82 -22.93 -12.74 30.04
C ARG A 82 -21.95 -11.61 29.71
N GLU A 83 -22.02 -10.49 30.43
CA GLU A 83 -21.07 -9.38 30.29
C GLU A 83 -19.64 -9.81 30.66
N ARG A 84 -19.46 -10.59 31.72
CA ARG A 84 -18.14 -11.12 32.10
C ARG A 84 -17.57 -12.01 31.00
N GLU A 85 -18.38 -12.94 30.48
CA GLU A 85 -17.98 -13.81 29.38
C GLU A 85 -17.62 -13.01 28.13
N ALA A 86 -18.45 -12.02 27.77
CA ALA A 86 -18.22 -11.14 26.63
C ALA A 86 -16.91 -10.35 26.78
N ARG A 87 -16.59 -9.83 27.97
CA ARG A 87 -15.34 -9.11 28.24
C ARG A 87 -14.11 -10.01 28.09
N VAL A 88 -14.16 -11.22 28.64
CA VAL A 88 -13.07 -12.19 28.51
C VAL A 88 -12.89 -12.61 27.05
N ALA A 89 -13.98 -12.87 26.32
CA ALA A 89 -13.93 -13.19 24.91
C ALA A 89 -13.36 -12.03 24.07
N PHE A 90 -13.77 -10.79 24.37
CA PHE A 90 -13.28 -9.59 23.71
C PHE A 90 -11.79 -9.36 23.97
N GLU A 91 -11.32 -9.52 25.21
CA GLU A 91 -9.90 -9.41 25.55
C GLU A 91 -9.06 -10.47 24.81
N LYS A 92 -9.53 -11.73 24.79
CA LYS A 92 -8.88 -12.81 24.02
C LYS A 92 -8.80 -12.49 22.54
N LEU A 93 -9.89 -11.99 21.96
CA LEU A 93 -9.93 -11.60 20.55
C LEU A 93 -8.96 -10.43 20.27
N ARG A 94 -8.91 -9.44 21.17
CA ARG A 94 -8.01 -8.29 21.06
C ARG A 94 -6.55 -8.73 21.07
N LYS A 95 -6.15 -9.59 22.03
CA LYS A 95 -4.78 -10.14 22.09
C LYS A 95 -4.41 -10.90 20.82
N LYS A 96 -5.31 -11.75 20.31
CA LYS A 96 -5.09 -12.47 19.04
C LYS A 96 -4.86 -11.52 17.86
N ARG A 97 -5.68 -10.45 17.77
CA ARG A 97 -5.57 -9.44 16.71
C ARG A 97 -4.28 -8.63 16.83
N GLU A 98 -3.89 -8.24 18.04
CA GLU A 98 -2.62 -7.57 18.32
C GLU A 98 -1.42 -8.46 17.95
N GLU A 99 -1.45 -9.76 18.28
CA GLU A 99 -0.41 -10.72 17.89
C GLU A 99 -0.34 -10.92 16.36
N GLU A 100 -1.48 -11.01 15.69
CA GLU A 100 -1.54 -11.12 14.23
C GLU A 100 -0.99 -9.85 13.55
N GLN A 101 -1.37 -8.67 14.03
CA GLN A 101 -0.82 -7.39 13.55
C GLN A 101 0.68 -7.31 13.77
N ARG A 102 1.18 -7.70 14.95
CA ARG A 102 2.62 -7.74 15.22
C ARG A 102 3.37 -8.65 14.26
N LYS A 103 2.85 -9.86 13.99
CA LYS A 103 3.45 -10.78 13.01
C LYS A 103 3.46 -10.17 11.61
N GLN A 104 2.35 -9.54 11.21
CA GLN A 104 2.27 -8.87 9.91
C GLN A 104 3.27 -7.71 9.81
N ASP A 105 3.43 -6.91 10.86
CA ASP A 105 4.39 -5.81 10.88
C ASP A 105 5.84 -6.30 10.89
N GLU A 106 6.16 -7.34 11.66
CA GLU A 106 7.48 -8.00 11.66
C GLU A 106 7.82 -8.57 10.27
N GLU A 107 6.85 -9.19 9.58
CA GLU A 107 7.02 -9.71 8.23
C GLU A 107 7.18 -8.58 7.20
N ARG A 108 6.38 -7.51 7.31
CA ARG A 108 6.51 -6.31 6.46
C ARG A 108 7.87 -5.65 6.64
N GLU A 109 8.37 -5.55 7.86
CA GLU A 109 9.71 -5.03 8.12
C GLU A 109 10.81 -5.92 7.55
N ARG A 110 10.66 -7.25 7.64
CA ARG A 110 11.61 -8.20 7.03
C ARG A 110 11.66 -8.01 5.51
N ILE A 111 10.49 -7.99 4.85
CA ILE A 111 10.38 -7.76 3.40
C ILE A 111 10.98 -6.40 3.03
N ARG A 112 10.71 -5.35 3.81
CA ARG A 112 11.27 -4.00 3.60
C ARG A 112 12.80 -4.02 3.64
N LYS A 113 13.40 -4.66 4.64
CA LYS A 113 14.87 -4.77 4.79
C LYS A 113 15.49 -5.58 3.65
N GLU A 114 14.87 -6.69 3.25
CA GLU A 114 15.31 -7.50 2.11
C GLU A 114 15.28 -6.69 0.80
N PHE A 115 14.20 -5.93 0.57
CA PHE A 115 14.07 -5.08 -0.60
C PHE A 115 15.09 -3.93 -0.61
N GLU A 116 15.31 -3.27 0.52
CA GLU A 116 16.34 -2.23 0.67
C GLU A 116 17.75 -2.78 0.39
N GLU A 117 18.06 -4.00 0.86
CA GLU A 117 19.36 -4.63 0.59
C GLU A 117 19.52 -5.00 -0.89
N LEU A 118 18.48 -5.55 -1.52
CA LEU A 118 18.46 -5.86 -2.95
C LEU A 118 18.62 -4.60 -3.80
N GLU A 119 17.93 -3.51 -3.46
CA GLU A 119 18.05 -2.24 -4.18
C GLU A 119 19.47 -1.67 -4.05
N ARG A 120 20.06 -1.72 -2.85
CA ARG A 120 21.45 -1.30 -2.62
C ARG A 120 22.43 -2.11 -3.48
N LYS A 121 22.33 -3.44 -3.46
CA LYS A 121 23.17 -4.31 -4.30
C LYS A 121 22.97 -4.03 -5.79
N ALA A 122 21.74 -3.78 -6.22
CA ALA A 122 21.44 -3.44 -7.60
C ALA A 122 22.02 -2.08 -8.01
N ARG A 123 22.02 -1.09 -7.11
CA ARG A 123 22.65 0.22 -7.33
C ARG A 123 24.17 0.09 -7.40
N GLU A 124 24.79 -0.60 -6.45
CA GLU A 124 26.23 -0.88 -6.42
C GLU A 124 26.66 -1.60 -7.71
N ALA A 125 25.94 -2.64 -8.13
CA ALA A 125 26.22 -3.37 -9.37
C ALA A 125 26.03 -2.51 -10.63
N LYS A 126 25.04 -1.59 -10.66
CA LYS A 126 24.86 -0.64 -11.77
C LYS A 126 26.01 0.37 -11.82
N GLU A 127 26.41 0.92 -10.69
CA GLU A 127 27.53 1.86 -10.59
C GLU A 127 28.86 1.20 -10.98
N GLU A 128 29.12 -0.03 -10.51
CA GLU A 128 30.29 -0.82 -10.91
C GLU A 128 30.28 -1.09 -12.42
N LYS A 129 29.15 -1.52 -12.98
CA LYS A 129 29.01 -1.72 -14.43
C LYS A 129 29.25 -0.43 -15.21
N GLN A 130 28.76 0.70 -14.71
CA GLN A 130 29.00 2.01 -15.34
C GLN A 130 30.48 2.39 -15.30
N ARG A 131 31.15 2.21 -14.15
CA ARG A 131 32.60 2.46 -14.01
C ARG A 131 33.41 1.59 -14.96
N LEU A 132 33.09 0.30 -15.07
CA LEU A 132 33.76 -0.61 -16.00
C LEU A 132 33.55 -0.19 -17.47
N LEU A 133 32.32 0.22 -17.82
CA LEU A 133 32.02 0.72 -19.18
C LEU A 133 32.76 2.03 -19.48
N GLU A 134 32.83 2.94 -18.52
CA GLU A 134 33.56 4.21 -18.66
C GLU A 134 35.07 3.98 -18.79
N GLU A 135 35.63 3.07 -17.99
CA GLU A 135 37.03 2.68 -18.08
C GLU A 135 37.36 2.03 -19.44
N LEU A 136 36.52 1.11 -19.90
CA LEU A 136 36.65 0.52 -21.24
C LEU A 136 36.58 1.58 -22.34
N ARG A 137 35.62 2.52 -22.23
CA ARG A 137 35.48 3.64 -23.18
C ARG A 137 36.71 4.54 -23.17
N ARG A 138 37.26 4.84 -21.98
CA ARG A 138 38.48 5.64 -21.84
C ARG A 138 39.68 4.95 -22.49
N ARG A 139 39.87 3.65 -22.26
CA ARG A 139 40.93 2.86 -22.90
C ARG A 139 40.78 2.82 -24.42
N GLN A 140 39.54 2.73 -24.93
CA GLN A 140 39.26 2.80 -26.36
C GLN A 140 39.61 4.17 -26.95
N LEU A 141 39.17 5.27 -26.32
CA LEU A 141 39.49 6.64 -26.77
C LEU A 141 40.99 6.92 -26.73
N GLU A 142 41.69 6.44 -25.71
CA GLU A 142 43.14 6.55 -25.62
C GLU A 142 43.82 5.78 -26.76
N ARG A 143 43.38 4.55 -27.04
CA ARG A 143 43.89 3.77 -28.18
C ARG A 143 43.59 4.47 -29.51
N GLU A 144 42.40 5.01 -29.71
CA GLU A 144 42.04 5.77 -30.93
C GLU A 144 42.92 7.01 -31.09
N ARG A 145 43.18 7.75 -30.00
CA ARG A 145 44.09 8.89 -29.99
C ARG A 145 45.51 8.49 -30.41
N LEU A 146 46.06 7.45 -29.79
CA LEU A 146 47.40 6.94 -30.11
C LEU A 146 47.47 6.49 -31.59
N MET A 147 46.42 5.81 -32.08
CA MET A 147 46.32 5.44 -33.50
C MET A 147 46.30 6.65 -34.44
N ALA A 148 45.61 7.73 -34.06
CA ALA A 148 45.54 8.96 -34.86
C ALA A 148 46.90 9.69 -34.91
N GLU A 149 47.61 9.76 -33.78
CA GLU A 149 48.97 10.33 -33.70
C GLU A 149 49.96 9.51 -34.54
N TYR A 150 49.86 8.17 -34.51
CA TYR A 150 50.63 7.28 -35.38
C TYR A 150 50.34 7.50 -36.87
N LEU A 151 49.07 7.64 -37.27
CA LEU A 151 48.70 7.94 -38.66
C LEU A 151 49.19 9.32 -39.12
N ALA A 152 49.43 10.26 -38.20
CA ALA A 152 50.02 11.57 -38.48
C ALA A 152 51.55 11.53 -38.59
N GLY A 153 52.19 10.37 -38.39
CA GLY A 153 53.64 10.17 -38.50
C GLY A 153 54.43 10.37 -37.20
N ILE A 154 53.77 10.37 -36.05
CA ILE A 154 54.42 10.38 -34.73
C ILE A 154 54.60 8.92 -34.26
N ASP A 155 55.84 8.42 -34.33
CA ASP A 155 56.16 7.01 -34.06
C ASP A 155 56.37 6.67 -32.57
N ASP A 156 56.24 7.64 -31.67
CA ASP A 156 56.50 7.48 -30.22
C ASP A 156 55.53 6.49 -29.51
N HIS A 157 54.46 6.05 -30.18
CA HIS A 157 53.36 5.27 -29.59
C HIS A 157 53.28 3.81 -30.09
N LEU A 158 54.27 3.36 -30.85
CA LEU A 158 54.34 2.00 -31.42
C LEU A 158 54.27 0.88 -30.38
N GLU A 159 54.89 1.06 -29.20
CA GLU A 159 54.91 0.05 -28.14
C GLU A 159 53.52 -0.18 -27.52
N GLY A 160 52.73 0.88 -27.34
CA GLY A 160 51.36 0.79 -26.81
C GLY A 160 50.37 0.22 -27.83
N LEU A 161 50.55 0.54 -29.11
CA LEU A 161 49.67 0.08 -30.19
C LEU A 161 50.00 -1.34 -30.68
N GLY A 162 51.25 -1.78 -30.54
CA GLY A 162 51.72 -3.11 -30.94
C GLY A 162 51.38 -4.23 -29.95
N GLN A 163 50.71 -3.93 -28.84
CA GLN A 163 50.39 -4.93 -27.81
C GLN A 163 49.54 -6.08 -28.40
N MET A 164 49.97 -7.31 -28.11
CA MET A 164 49.26 -8.53 -28.47
C MET A 164 48.05 -8.72 -27.55
N VAL A 165 46.90 -8.99 -28.17
CA VAL A 165 45.66 -9.34 -27.46
C VAL A 165 45.45 -10.84 -27.57
N ASP A 166 45.51 -11.51 -26.44
CA ASP A 166 45.26 -12.94 -26.33
C ASP A 166 43.78 -13.22 -26.08
N THR A 167 43.19 -14.10 -26.88
CA THR A 167 41.80 -14.53 -26.68
C THR A 167 41.65 -15.45 -25.46
N ARG A 168 42.70 -16.20 -25.11
CA ARG A 168 42.71 -17.11 -23.95
C ARG A 168 44.11 -17.15 -23.33
N PRO A 169 44.40 -16.25 -22.37
CA PRO A 169 45.70 -16.22 -21.69
C PRO A 169 46.01 -17.57 -21.03
N GLY A 170 47.21 -18.12 -21.28
CA GLY A 170 47.69 -19.38 -20.68
C GLY A 170 47.37 -20.67 -21.44
N ALA A 171 46.58 -20.63 -22.52
CA ALA A 171 46.42 -21.78 -23.41
C ALA A 171 47.50 -21.79 -24.51
N ASN A 172 47.81 -22.97 -25.05
CA ASN A 172 48.73 -23.10 -26.18
C ASN A 172 48.23 -22.31 -27.40
N ALA A 173 49.15 -21.72 -28.17
CA ALA A 173 48.82 -21.00 -29.39
C ALA A 173 48.15 -21.94 -30.42
N CYS A 174 47.07 -21.47 -31.04
CA CYS A 174 46.36 -22.23 -32.06
C CYS A 174 47.22 -22.40 -33.31
N GLY A 175 47.51 -23.64 -33.70
CA GLY A 175 48.32 -23.92 -34.88
C GLY A 175 47.71 -23.43 -36.21
N PHE A 176 46.37 -23.35 -36.30
CA PHE A 176 45.69 -22.82 -37.49
C PHE A 176 45.71 -21.28 -37.52
N PHE A 177 45.35 -20.64 -36.40
CA PHE A 177 45.34 -19.18 -36.31
C PHE A 177 46.75 -18.60 -36.45
N GLY A 178 47.75 -19.20 -35.80
CA GLY A 178 49.14 -18.72 -35.90
C GLY A 178 49.74 -18.83 -37.30
N LYS A 179 49.26 -19.76 -38.14
CA LYS A 179 49.75 -19.93 -39.52
C LYS A 179 48.99 -19.11 -40.55
N ILE A 180 47.66 -19.07 -40.44
CA ILE A 180 46.76 -18.56 -41.49
C ILE A 180 46.09 -17.24 -41.05
N GLY A 181 46.19 -16.87 -39.78
CA GLY A 181 45.46 -15.74 -39.19
C GLY A 181 43.95 -16.00 -39.00
N VAL A 182 43.46 -17.19 -39.39
CA VAL A 182 42.05 -17.58 -39.30
C VAL A 182 41.91 -18.96 -38.67
N CYS A 183 40.90 -19.10 -37.82
CA CYS A 183 40.53 -20.36 -37.23
C CYS A 183 39.03 -20.57 -37.38
N ARG A 184 38.61 -21.77 -37.80
CA ARG A 184 37.19 -22.13 -37.98
C ARG A 184 36.34 -21.97 -36.72
N TYR A 185 36.96 -22.02 -35.54
CA TYR A 185 36.28 -21.90 -34.24
C TYR A 185 36.20 -20.45 -33.75
N GLY A 186 36.87 -19.50 -34.42
CA GLY A 186 36.89 -18.08 -34.04
C GLY A 186 37.24 -17.88 -32.56
N ILE A 187 36.48 -17.01 -31.88
CA ILE A 187 36.67 -16.70 -30.45
C ILE A 187 36.36 -17.91 -29.55
N ARG A 188 35.59 -18.91 -30.02
CA ARG A 188 35.23 -20.11 -29.25
C ARG A 188 36.32 -21.19 -29.28
N CYS A 189 37.47 -20.94 -29.90
CA CYS A 189 38.58 -21.87 -29.91
C CYS A 189 39.04 -22.21 -28.49
N SER A 190 39.44 -23.46 -28.28
CA SER A 190 40.04 -23.93 -27.03
C SER A 190 41.50 -23.47 -26.87
N SER A 191 42.18 -23.20 -27.99
CA SER A 191 43.56 -22.70 -28.06
C SER A 191 43.58 -21.17 -28.10
N ASN A 192 44.71 -20.56 -27.74
CA ASN A 192 44.86 -19.11 -27.74
C ASN A 192 45.06 -18.55 -29.17
N HIS A 193 44.43 -17.42 -29.46
CA HIS A 193 44.61 -16.65 -30.70
C HIS A 193 45.29 -15.31 -30.35
N PRO A 194 46.63 -15.22 -30.50
CA PRO A 194 47.37 -13.98 -30.25
C PRO A 194 47.19 -13.02 -31.42
N THR A 195 46.43 -11.94 -31.21
CA THR A 195 46.14 -10.95 -32.26
C THR A 195 46.99 -9.69 -32.05
N PRO A 196 47.84 -9.30 -33.01
CA PRO A 196 48.65 -8.11 -32.87
C PRO A 196 47.77 -6.85 -32.95
N GLY A 197 48.09 -5.84 -32.13
CA GLY A 197 47.39 -4.55 -32.16
C GLY A 197 47.68 -3.73 -33.42
N LEU A 198 48.89 -3.88 -33.97
CA LEU A 198 49.34 -3.35 -35.26
C LEU A 198 49.98 -4.47 -36.10
N SER A 199 49.64 -4.55 -37.38
CA SER A 199 50.19 -5.51 -38.32
C SER A 199 50.35 -4.86 -39.69
N GLN A 200 51.38 -5.26 -40.43
CA GLN A 200 51.58 -4.85 -41.82
C GLN A 200 50.57 -5.54 -42.77
N LEU A 201 49.98 -6.65 -42.33
CA LEU A 201 48.98 -7.42 -43.07
C LEU A 201 47.59 -7.18 -42.47
N LEU A 202 46.65 -6.77 -43.33
CA LEU A 202 45.23 -6.63 -43.00
C LEU A 202 44.46 -7.85 -43.53
N LEU A 203 43.64 -8.45 -42.68
CA LEU A 203 42.73 -9.51 -43.07
C LEU A 203 41.30 -8.97 -43.05
N ILE A 204 40.65 -8.94 -44.21
CA ILE A 204 39.24 -8.56 -44.33
C ILE A 204 38.43 -9.84 -44.56
N PRO A 205 37.79 -10.40 -43.52
CA PRO A 205 37.00 -11.62 -43.67
C PRO A 205 35.83 -11.38 -44.62
N ASN A 206 35.53 -12.36 -45.47
CA ASN A 206 34.42 -12.32 -46.44
C ASN A 206 34.41 -11.10 -47.37
N PHE A 207 35.57 -10.49 -47.65
CA PHE A 207 35.66 -9.35 -48.57
C PHE A 207 35.21 -9.69 -49.99
N PHE A 208 35.60 -10.88 -50.47
CA PHE A 208 35.24 -11.35 -51.81
C PHE A 208 34.11 -12.38 -51.71
N ALA A 209 32.92 -11.99 -52.15
CA ALA A 209 31.84 -12.91 -52.45
C ALA A 209 31.95 -13.28 -53.93
N HIS A 210 32.20 -14.55 -54.21
CA HIS A 210 32.29 -15.02 -55.59
C HIS A 210 30.92 -14.88 -56.27
N PRO A 211 30.81 -14.30 -57.50
CA PRO A 211 29.53 -14.08 -58.17
C PRO A 211 28.65 -15.33 -58.32
N ALA A 212 29.25 -16.51 -58.51
CA ALA A 212 28.51 -17.78 -58.58
C ALA A 212 27.83 -18.21 -57.26
N LEU A 213 28.15 -17.56 -56.14
CA LEU A 213 27.47 -17.77 -54.86
C LEU A 213 26.38 -16.72 -54.60
N ASP A 214 26.22 -15.74 -55.49
CA ASP A 214 25.14 -14.76 -55.45
C ASP A 214 23.90 -15.39 -56.11
N ASP A 215 22.92 -15.79 -55.30
CA ASP A 215 21.63 -16.34 -55.79
C ASP A 215 20.82 -15.31 -56.59
N ARG A 216 21.26 -14.04 -56.62
CA ARG A 216 20.77 -13.05 -57.56
C ARG A 216 21.31 -13.37 -58.94
N ASN A 217 20.46 -13.97 -59.77
CA ASN A 217 20.67 -14.23 -61.20
C ASN A 217 21.42 -13.06 -61.87
N ASN A 218 22.75 -13.15 -61.92
CA ASN A 218 23.59 -12.05 -62.38
C ASN A 218 23.58 -12.11 -63.91
N PRO A 219 23.02 -11.11 -64.62
CA PRO A 219 22.76 -11.23 -66.06
C PRO A 219 24.00 -11.50 -66.90
N GLU A 220 25.20 -11.16 -66.41
CA GLU A 220 26.47 -11.39 -67.11
C GLU A 220 27.06 -12.80 -66.94
N TYR A 221 26.61 -13.53 -65.91
CA TYR A 221 27.00 -14.93 -65.66
C TYR A 221 25.83 -15.90 -65.84
N GLY A 222 24.68 -15.40 -66.29
CA GLY A 222 23.55 -16.21 -66.72
C GLY A 222 24.02 -17.08 -67.87
N THR A 223 23.94 -18.39 -67.66
CA THR A 223 24.26 -19.47 -68.60
C THR A 223 23.94 -19.01 -70.02
N ASP A 224 24.97 -18.66 -70.77
CA ASP A 224 24.87 -18.20 -72.15
C ASP A 224 24.44 -19.38 -73.03
N SER A 225 23.15 -19.67 -72.94
CA SER A 225 22.47 -20.76 -73.64
C SER A 225 22.17 -20.33 -75.08
N GLY A 226 22.71 -19.18 -75.53
CA GLY A 226 22.52 -18.58 -76.85
C GLY A 226 23.77 -18.56 -77.74
N ILE A 227 24.91 -19.10 -77.30
CA ILE A 227 26.12 -19.27 -78.14
C ILE A 227 26.20 -20.66 -78.80
N GLU A 228 25.29 -21.59 -78.50
CA GLU A 228 25.17 -22.82 -79.29
C GLU A 228 24.18 -22.60 -80.45
N PHE A 229 24.77 -22.35 -81.63
CA PHE A 229 24.24 -22.25 -83.01
C PHE A 229 22.75 -22.47 -83.29
#